data_AF-A0A812WDB3-F1
#
_entry.id   AF-A0A812WDB3-F1
#
_cell.length_a   1.000
_cell.length_b   1.000
_cell.length_c   1.000
_cell.angle_alpha   90.00
_cell.angle_beta   90.00
_cell.angle_gamma   90.00
#
_symmetry.space_group_name_H-M   'P 1'
#
loop_
_entity.id
_entity.type
_entity.pdbx_description
1 polymer ?
#
loop_
_entity_poly.entity_id
_entity_poly.type
_entity_poly.pdbx_seq_one_letter_code
_entity_poly.pdbx_strand_id
1 'polypeptide(L)'
;QKLDVLSSQAKVAGHRAVIEASYSFGRFHTAEMTAAGKYPPSQTFVLGCGVAGLAAIGTSKAMGSVVRAWDVRDVSDQVHSMGAKWVSVDFKESGEGQGGYAKESSDAFKKVQQETFKKVLSECDIAISTAAIPGRPSPLLITKDAVSAMRPGSVVVDLAAAGGGNCELTKPGEVYTTPNGVTIIGYSDMPARMSNQASTMYAQNMCNLLRHIHGKEKAGAFMKNLLGALDAGEEGDIVSRSIVCSRDGQLVKMPPPPQPTPVKPKAAAPTADKKAAAKQDPMKAALIGAVALTIGVGCMLAMGEGVKTSLLTTFLLAGAAGYQAVWGVAHALHTPLMSVTNAISGCTAIGGLLLLEKTDSGFAWFLAALAVLVSAVNIFGGFVVSQRMLDLFKKPGDKDFSGMMLFPGVVFLLVALTRPELLKTVTTVSALLCVAAIGGLATMSTANMGCKFGIVGVFGAMVATMVDLSEENLVVSSILLAIGATAGTTLGMKVSPIALPQT
;
A
#
# COMPACT_ATOMS: atom_id res chain seq x y z
N GLN A 1 -11.89 -13.84 -5.42
CA GLN A 1 -11.40 -13.29 -4.14
C GLN A 1 -12.24 -12.12 -3.59
N LYS A 2 -12.57 -11.07 -4.36
CA LYS A 2 -13.39 -9.92 -3.88
C LYS A 2 -14.79 -10.26 -3.35
N LEU A 3 -15.25 -11.48 -3.62
CA LEU A 3 -16.55 -12.05 -3.23
C LEU A 3 -16.49 -12.81 -1.90
N ASP A 4 -15.29 -13.09 -1.39
CA ASP A 4 -15.08 -14.01 -0.27
C ASP A 4 -15.43 -13.34 1.06
N VAL A 5 -16.56 -13.77 1.61
CA VAL A 5 -17.06 -13.33 2.92
C VAL A 5 -16.20 -13.88 4.05
N LEU A 6 -15.75 -15.13 3.97
CA LEU A 6 -14.99 -15.78 5.05
C LEU A 6 -13.66 -15.06 5.27
N SER A 7 -12.94 -14.74 4.20
CA SER A 7 -11.71 -13.94 4.28
C SER A 7 -11.98 -12.55 4.89
N SER A 8 -13.08 -11.92 4.51
CA SER A 8 -13.45 -10.59 5.00
C SER A 8 -13.75 -10.60 6.50
N GLN A 9 -14.55 -11.56 6.97
CA GLN A 9 -14.88 -11.71 8.39
C GLN A 9 -13.68 -12.19 9.22
N ALA A 10 -12.84 -13.08 8.68
CA ALA A 10 -11.62 -13.53 9.33
C ALA A 10 -10.63 -12.37 9.56
N LYS A 11 -10.52 -11.44 8.61
CA LYS A 11 -9.69 -10.24 8.77
C LYS A 11 -10.20 -9.35 9.91
N VAL A 12 -11.51 -9.15 10.01
CA VAL A 12 -12.12 -8.40 11.11
C VAL A 12 -11.89 -9.11 12.45
N ALA A 13 -12.10 -10.42 12.51
CA ALA A 13 -11.86 -11.23 13.71
C ALA A 13 -10.40 -11.13 14.19
N GLY A 14 -9.44 -11.26 13.27
CA GLY A 14 -8.01 -11.15 13.59
C GLY A 14 -7.62 -9.77 14.13
N HIS A 15 -8.17 -8.70 13.57
CA HIS A 15 -7.98 -7.35 14.11
C HIS A 15 -8.64 -7.20 15.49
N ARG A 16 -9.91 -7.62 15.63
CA ARG A 16 -10.65 -7.52 16.89
C ARG A 16 -10.00 -8.32 18.01
N ALA A 17 -9.43 -9.48 17.71
CA ALA A 17 -8.70 -10.31 18.66
C ALA A 17 -7.59 -9.53 19.37
N VAL A 18 -6.84 -8.72 18.62
CA VAL A 18 -5.77 -7.88 19.19
C VAL A 18 -6.36 -6.82 20.10
N ILE A 19 -7.46 -6.16 19.70
CA ILE A 19 -8.11 -5.14 20.54
C ILE A 19 -8.65 -5.73 21.85
N GLU A 20 -9.27 -6.91 21.80
CA GLU A 20 -9.75 -7.61 23.01
C GLU A 20 -8.58 -8.05 23.91
N ALA A 21 -7.47 -8.50 23.30
CA ALA A 21 -6.26 -8.82 24.02
C ALA A 21 -5.69 -7.59 24.73
N SER A 22 -5.58 -6.46 24.01
CA SER A 22 -5.10 -5.19 24.55
C SER A 22 -5.97 -4.65 25.68
N TYR A 23 -7.30 -4.76 25.55
CA TYR A 23 -8.22 -4.34 26.61
C TYR A 23 -8.02 -5.13 27.90
N SER A 24 -7.72 -6.43 27.77
CA SER A 24 -7.51 -7.33 28.92
C SER A 24 -6.06 -7.35 29.43
N PHE A 25 -5.12 -6.74 28.69
CA PHE A 25 -3.70 -6.76 29.00
C PHE A 25 -3.26 -5.49 29.74
N GLY A 26 -2.65 -5.65 30.92
CA GLY A 26 -2.34 -4.54 31.84
C GLY A 26 -1.03 -3.79 31.57
N ARG A 27 -0.36 -3.96 30.43
CA ARG A 27 0.94 -3.33 30.12
C ARG A 27 0.95 -2.71 28.72
N PHE A 28 1.91 -1.84 28.46
CA PHE A 28 2.10 -1.25 27.13
C PHE A 28 2.51 -2.30 26.09
N HIS A 29 1.99 -2.13 24.87
CA HIS A 29 2.44 -2.88 23.71
C HIS A 29 3.77 -2.35 23.17
N THR A 30 3.90 -1.04 23.05
CA THR A 30 5.10 -0.34 22.61
C THR A 30 6.17 -0.32 23.70
N ALA A 31 7.44 -0.35 23.29
CA ALA A 31 8.56 -0.10 24.18
C ALA A 31 8.58 1.39 24.56
N GLU A 32 8.59 1.69 25.86
CA GLU A 32 8.59 3.07 26.35
C GLU A 32 9.84 3.35 27.18
N MET A 33 10.42 4.54 26.99
CA MET A 33 11.51 5.07 27.79
C MET A 33 11.00 6.33 28.49
N THR A 34 10.95 6.30 29.82
CA THR A 34 10.44 7.41 30.63
C THR A 34 11.43 7.76 31.73
N ALA A 35 11.20 8.86 32.44
CA ALA A 35 11.96 9.20 33.65
C ALA A 35 11.85 8.12 34.74
N ALA A 36 10.76 7.34 34.76
CA ALA A 36 10.56 6.24 35.71
C ALA A 36 11.26 4.93 35.31
N GLY A 37 11.87 4.88 34.12
CA GLY A 37 12.63 3.71 33.65
C GLY A 37 12.25 3.24 32.25
N LYS A 38 12.79 2.07 31.89
CA LYS A 38 12.61 1.40 30.60
C LYS A 38 11.54 0.31 30.71
N TYR A 39 10.50 0.42 29.89
CA TYR A 39 9.43 -0.56 29.81
C TYR A 39 9.54 -1.34 28.49
N PRO A 40 9.76 -2.66 28.53
CA PRO A 40 9.91 -3.46 27.32
C PRO A 40 8.56 -3.63 26.60
N PRO A 41 8.58 -3.81 25.26
CA PRO A 41 7.37 -4.02 24.48
C PRO A 41 6.73 -5.37 24.83
N SER A 42 5.42 -5.48 24.62
CA SER A 42 4.72 -6.76 24.75
C SER A 42 5.26 -7.79 23.75
N GLN A 43 5.19 -9.06 24.10
CA GLN A 43 5.51 -10.18 23.21
C GLN A 43 4.21 -10.90 22.82
N THR A 44 3.85 -10.85 21.53
CA THR A 44 2.66 -11.54 21.00
C THR A 44 3.06 -12.77 20.19
N PHE A 45 2.41 -13.91 20.44
CA PHE A 45 2.57 -15.13 19.66
C PHE A 45 1.29 -15.46 18.90
N VAL A 46 1.38 -15.57 17.57
CA VAL A 46 0.25 -15.91 16.69
C VAL A 46 0.38 -17.34 16.18
N LEU A 47 -0.61 -18.17 16.49
CA LEU A 47 -0.69 -19.59 16.16
C LEU A 47 -1.68 -19.80 15.01
N GLY A 48 -1.16 -19.95 13.80
CA GLY A 48 -1.92 -19.96 12.55
C GLY A 48 -1.76 -18.63 11.82
N CYS A 49 -1.32 -18.68 10.56
CA CYS A 49 -1.05 -17.53 9.70
C CYS A 49 -1.98 -17.52 8.48
N GLY A 50 -3.25 -17.88 8.70
CA GLY A 50 -4.33 -17.62 7.75
C GLY A 50 -4.72 -16.13 7.72
N VAL A 51 -5.87 -15.79 7.12
CA VAL A 51 -6.30 -14.38 6.99
C VAL A 51 -6.46 -13.69 8.34
N ALA A 52 -7.05 -14.37 9.34
CA ALA A 52 -7.17 -13.86 10.70
C ALA A 52 -5.81 -13.70 11.38
N GLY A 53 -4.94 -14.70 11.28
CA GLY A 53 -3.59 -14.68 11.85
C GLY A 53 -2.74 -13.53 11.31
N LEU A 54 -2.69 -13.36 9.99
CA LEU A 54 -1.98 -12.24 9.36
C LEU A 54 -2.56 -10.89 9.79
N ALA A 55 -3.88 -10.76 9.89
CA ALA A 55 -4.51 -9.54 10.40
C ALA A 55 -4.12 -9.25 11.87
N ALA A 56 -4.03 -10.29 12.70
CA ALA A 56 -3.58 -10.19 14.08
C ALA A 56 -2.10 -9.80 14.18
N ILE A 57 -1.23 -10.38 13.32
CA ILE A 57 0.18 -10.00 13.21
C ILE A 57 0.31 -8.53 12.87
N GLY A 58 -0.35 -8.08 11.79
CA GLY A 58 -0.28 -6.68 11.34
C GLY A 58 -0.77 -5.70 12.38
N THR A 59 -1.88 -6.01 13.05
CA THR A 59 -2.43 -5.14 14.11
C THR A 59 -1.52 -5.11 15.33
N SER A 60 -1.00 -6.25 15.79
CA SER A 60 -0.09 -6.33 16.94
C SER A 60 1.23 -5.59 16.67
N LYS A 61 1.77 -5.72 15.45
CA LYS A 61 2.97 -4.98 15.01
C LYS A 61 2.73 -3.47 14.97
N ALA A 62 1.57 -3.04 14.46
CA ALA A 62 1.21 -1.62 14.42
C ALA A 62 1.05 -1.01 15.83
N MET A 63 0.65 -1.82 16.82
CA MET A 63 0.59 -1.42 18.22
C MET A 63 1.95 -1.43 18.94
N GLY A 64 3.05 -1.79 18.26
CA GLY A 64 4.40 -1.78 18.83
C GLY A 64 4.84 -3.11 19.49
N SER A 65 4.02 -4.15 19.44
CA SER A 65 4.35 -5.47 19.99
C SER A 65 5.46 -6.17 19.18
N VAL A 66 6.29 -6.96 19.85
CA VAL A 66 7.18 -7.91 19.20
C VAL A 66 6.40 -9.18 18.91
N VAL A 67 6.17 -9.44 17.63
CA VAL A 67 5.33 -10.56 17.19
C VAL A 67 6.18 -11.73 16.74
N ARG A 68 5.85 -12.91 17.25
CA ARG A 68 6.31 -14.21 16.77
C ARG A 68 5.11 -14.94 16.16
N ALA A 69 5.32 -15.75 15.14
CA ALA A 69 4.21 -16.47 14.52
C ALA A 69 4.64 -17.85 14.02
N TRP A 70 3.67 -18.75 13.95
CA TRP A 70 3.82 -20.11 13.47
C TRP A 70 2.61 -20.52 12.62
N ASP A 71 2.83 -21.34 11.60
CA ASP A 71 1.79 -22.04 10.84
C ASP A 71 2.35 -23.41 10.45
N VAL A 72 1.46 -24.37 10.21
CA VAL A 72 1.82 -25.71 9.73
C VAL A 72 2.24 -25.71 8.25
N ARG A 73 1.81 -24.69 7.51
CA ARG A 73 2.28 -24.37 6.15
C ARG A 73 3.48 -23.44 6.23
N ASP A 74 4.43 -23.58 5.32
CA ASP A 74 5.55 -22.64 5.24
C ASP A 74 5.10 -21.32 4.59
N VAL A 75 4.57 -20.42 5.41
CA VAL A 75 4.22 -19.05 5.05
C VAL A 75 5.18 -18.04 5.71
N SER A 76 6.40 -18.49 6.02
CA SER A 76 7.41 -17.70 6.71
C SER A 76 7.71 -16.38 5.99
N ASP A 77 7.77 -16.38 4.65
CA ASP A 77 7.94 -15.16 3.85
C ASP A 77 6.85 -14.11 4.10
N GLN A 78 5.58 -14.53 4.23
CA GLN A 78 4.48 -13.62 4.54
C GLN A 78 4.64 -13.05 5.95
N VAL A 79 4.98 -13.89 6.93
CA VAL A 79 5.23 -13.48 8.31
C VAL A 79 6.39 -12.48 8.41
N HIS A 80 7.51 -12.75 7.71
CA HIS A 80 8.66 -11.85 7.66
C HIS A 80 8.32 -10.53 6.97
N SER A 81 7.53 -10.55 5.89
CA SER A 81 7.09 -9.32 5.20
C SER A 81 6.26 -8.41 6.10
N MET A 82 5.56 -8.98 7.09
CA MET A 82 4.81 -8.23 8.11
C MET A 82 5.68 -7.80 9.31
N GLY A 83 6.97 -8.13 9.33
CA GLY A 83 7.90 -7.75 10.39
C GLY A 83 7.78 -8.60 11.67
N ALA A 84 7.19 -9.79 11.57
CA ALA A 84 7.13 -10.77 12.65
C ALA A 84 8.25 -11.83 12.51
N LYS A 85 8.57 -12.51 13.61
CA LYS A 85 9.57 -13.58 13.65
C LYS A 85 8.89 -14.93 13.43
N TRP A 86 9.39 -15.71 12.48
CA TRP A 86 8.94 -17.10 12.29
C TRP A 86 9.45 -17.99 13.43
N VAL A 87 8.58 -18.80 14.01
CA VAL A 87 8.94 -19.87 14.93
C VAL A 87 9.05 -21.16 14.10
N SER A 88 10.20 -21.82 14.15
CA SER A 88 10.38 -23.11 13.50
C SER A 88 10.17 -24.24 14.51
N VAL A 89 9.53 -25.33 14.08
CA VAL A 89 9.47 -26.59 14.81
C VAL A 89 10.41 -27.56 14.09
N ASP A 90 11.41 -28.07 14.79
CA ASP A 90 12.47 -28.92 14.21
C ASP A 90 11.93 -30.34 13.89
N PHE A 91 11.17 -30.46 12.81
CA PHE A 91 10.65 -31.74 12.32
C PHE A 91 10.35 -31.67 10.81
N LYS A 92 10.94 -32.57 10.02
CA LYS A 92 10.77 -32.63 8.56
C LYS A 92 9.50 -33.39 8.18
N GLU A 93 8.34 -32.74 8.24
CA GLU A 93 7.08 -33.25 7.67
C GLU A 93 6.39 -32.12 6.88
N SER A 94 5.89 -32.41 5.66
CA SER A 94 5.16 -31.43 4.86
C SER A 94 3.72 -31.33 5.35
N GLY A 95 3.35 -30.15 5.85
CA GLY A 95 2.03 -29.84 6.43
C GLY A 95 0.98 -29.32 5.45
N GLU A 96 1.33 -29.18 4.16
CA GLU A 96 0.43 -28.63 3.14
C GLU A 96 -0.61 -29.68 2.67
N GLY A 97 -1.89 -29.32 2.75
CA GLY A 97 -3.02 -30.03 2.19
C GLY A 97 -3.43 -29.48 0.81
N GLN A 98 -4.47 -30.07 0.21
CA GLN A 98 -4.97 -29.62 -1.09
C GLN A 98 -5.60 -28.22 -1.01
N GLY A 99 -5.36 -27.39 -2.03
CA GLY A 99 -5.96 -26.06 -2.16
C GLY A 99 -5.40 -24.99 -1.19
N GLY A 100 -4.22 -25.19 -0.61
CA GLY A 100 -3.58 -24.22 0.31
C GLY A 100 -4.06 -24.32 1.77
N TYR A 101 -4.86 -25.33 2.10
CA TYR A 101 -5.26 -25.68 3.46
C TYR A 101 -4.23 -26.57 4.15
N ALA A 102 -4.30 -26.68 5.48
CA ALA A 102 -3.42 -27.52 6.28
C ALA A 102 -3.88 -28.99 6.34
N LYS A 103 -2.93 -29.94 6.46
CA LYS A 103 -3.19 -31.36 6.80
C LYS A 103 -2.89 -31.62 8.29
N GLU A 104 -3.52 -32.64 8.86
CA GLU A 104 -3.20 -33.13 10.20
C GLU A 104 -1.80 -33.76 10.28
N SER A 105 -1.04 -33.39 11.32
CA SER A 105 0.35 -33.80 11.54
C SER A 105 0.48 -35.09 12.36
N SER A 106 1.61 -35.77 12.25
CA SER A 106 1.93 -36.98 13.03
C SER A 106 2.03 -36.72 14.55
N ASP A 107 1.87 -37.75 15.39
CA ASP A 107 1.92 -37.61 16.86
C ASP A 107 3.32 -37.23 17.37
N ALA A 108 4.37 -37.66 16.68
CA ALA A 108 5.75 -37.25 16.96
C ALA A 108 5.95 -35.75 16.70
N PHE A 109 5.39 -35.23 15.60
CA PHE A 109 5.37 -33.79 15.30
C PHE A 109 4.61 -33.02 16.38
N LYS A 110 3.42 -33.49 16.76
CA LYS A 110 2.60 -32.87 17.81
C LYS A 110 3.37 -32.74 19.12
N LYS A 111 4.17 -33.74 19.51
CA LYS A 111 4.97 -33.68 20.74
C LYS A 111 6.05 -32.58 20.69
N VAL A 112 6.86 -32.55 19.63
CA VAL A 112 7.92 -31.53 19.46
C VAL A 112 7.33 -30.13 19.33
N GLN A 113 6.19 -30.02 18.62
CA GLN A 113 5.41 -28.80 18.50
C GLN A 113 4.96 -28.28 19.87
N GLN A 114 4.38 -29.14 20.70
CA GLN A 114 3.90 -28.77 22.04
C GLN A 114 5.05 -28.31 22.95
N GLU A 115 6.20 -28.99 22.92
CA GLU A 115 7.40 -28.58 23.68
C GLU A 115 7.90 -27.20 23.23
N THR A 116 7.91 -26.96 21.91
CA THR A 116 8.30 -25.66 21.32
C THR A 116 7.34 -24.56 21.72
N PHE A 117 6.03 -24.82 21.63
CA PHE A 117 5.00 -23.84 21.95
C PHE A 117 5.00 -23.51 23.44
N LYS A 118 5.17 -24.49 24.33
CA LYS A 118 5.30 -24.23 25.77
C LYS A 118 6.46 -23.27 26.07
N LYS A 119 7.61 -23.47 25.43
CA LYS A 119 8.77 -22.59 25.58
C LYS A 119 8.51 -21.19 25.04
N VAL A 120 7.87 -21.05 23.89
CA VAL A 120 7.56 -19.72 23.33
C VAL A 120 6.50 -19.01 24.16
N LEU A 121 5.46 -19.72 24.59
CA LEU A 121 4.35 -19.17 25.38
C LEU A 121 4.81 -18.67 26.76
N SER A 122 5.78 -19.32 27.40
CA SER A 122 6.32 -18.85 28.69
C SER A 122 7.07 -17.51 28.58
N GLU A 123 7.56 -17.15 27.39
CA GLU A 123 8.22 -15.88 27.11
C GLU A 123 7.24 -14.79 26.63
N CYS A 124 6.04 -15.18 26.21
CA CYS A 124 5.04 -14.29 25.61
C CYS A 124 4.05 -13.73 26.63
N ASP A 125 3.52 -12.55 26.32
CA ASP A 125 2.47 -11.89 27.11
C ASP A 125 1.08 -12.13 26.52
N ILE A 126 1.00 -12.26 25.19
CA ILE A 126 -0.27 -12.43 24.47
C ILE A 126 -0.14 -13.60 23.50
N ALA A 127 -1.11 -14.51 23.49
CA ALA A 127 -1.23 -15.57 22.49
C ALA A 127 -2.54 -15.43 21.72
N ILE A 128 -2.50 -15.52 20.39
CA ILE A 128 -3.69 -15.49 19.52
C ILE A 128 -3.68 -16.75 18.66
N SER A 129 -4.66 -17.63 18.85
CA SER A 129 -4.77 -18.88 18.08
C SER A 129 -5.90 -18.82 17.06
N THR A 130 -5.60 -19.23 15.83
CA THR A 130 -6.51 -19.14 14.68
C THR A 130 -6.52 -20.41 13.84
N ALA A 131 -6.02 -21.53 14.36
CA ALA A 131 -5.90 -22.76 13.60
C ALA A 131 -7.25 -23.48 13.53
N ALA A 132 -7.79 -23.58 12.32
CA ALA A 132 -9.04 -24.29 12.05
C ALA A 132 -8.87 -25.18 10.82
N ILE A 133 -9.42 -26.39 10.89
CA ILE A 133 -9.41 -27.36 9.79
C ILE A 133 -10.86 -27.57 9.32
N PRO A 134 -11.20 -27.30 8.06
CA PRO A 134 -12.56 -27.49 7.56
C PRO A 134 -13.09 -28.90 7.80
N GLY A 135 -14.29 -29.00 8.37
CA GLY A 135 -14.98 -30.28 8.62
C GLY A 135 -14.42 -31.11 9.78
N ARG A 136 -13.49 -30.58 10.58
CA ARG A 136 -12.92 -31.26 11.75
C ARG A 136 -12.88 -30.33 12.97
N PRO A 137 -12.79 -30.90 14.19
CA PRO A 137 -12.47 -30.13 15.38
C PRO A 137 -11.15 -29.36 15.22
N SER A 138 -11.06 -28.21 15.87
CA SER A 138 -9.85 -27.39 15.87
C SER A 138 -8.73 -28.13 16.62
N PRO A 139 -7.48 -28.10 16.11
CA PRO A 139 -6.39 -28.82 16.75
C PRO A 139 -6.04 -28.17 18.09
N LEU A 140 -5.72 -29.01 19.09
CA LEU A 140 -5.20 -28.55 20.37
C LEU A 140 -3.75 -28.07 20.20
N LEU A 141 -3.51 -26.78 20.40
CA LEU A 141 -2.19 -26.16 20.27
C LEU A 141 -1.67 -25.58 21.59
N ILE A 142 -2.56 -25.16 22.49
CA ILE A 142 -2.22 -24.54 23.78
C ILE A 142 -2.78 -25.42 24.90
N THR A 143 -1.92 -26.24 25.51
CA THR A 143 -2.29 -27.10 26.64
C THR A 143 -2.45 -26.31 27.93
N LYS A 144 -3.16 -26.87 28.91
CA LYS A 144 -3.28 -26.32 30.27
C LYS A 144 -1.93 -26.05 30.93
N ASP A 145 -0.97 -26.95 30.70
CA ASP A 145 0.40 -26.83 31.18
C ASP A 145 1.15 -25.65 30.50
N ALA A 146 0.94 -25.44 29.19
CA ALA A 146 1.48 -24.26 28.51
C ALA A 146 0.88 -22.94 29.04
N VAL A 147 -0.44 -22.89 29.29
CA VAL A 147 -1.08 -21.71 29.91
C VAL A 147 -0.54 -21.48 31.32
N SER A 148 -0.31 -22.54 32.09
CA SER A 148 0.23 -22.46 33.46
C SER A 148 1.65 -21.89 33.50
N ALA A 149 2.43 -22.09 32.43
CA ALA A 149 3.78 -21.56 32.28
C ALA A 149 3.85 -20.10 31.81
N MET A 150 2.73 -19.50 31.39
CA MET A 150 2.67 -18.08 31.02
C MET A 150 2.77 -17.18 32.24
N ARG A 151 3.24 -15.94 32.04
CA ARG A 151 3.32 -14.93 33.11
C ARG A 151 1.91 -14.54 33.61
N PRO A 152 1.72 -14.28 34.92
CA PRO A 152 0.49 -13.66 35.42
C PRO A 152 0.18 -12.35 34.69
N GLY A 153 -1.09 -12.13 34.35
CA GLY A 153 -1.56 -11.01 33.54
C GLY A 153 -1.46 -11.22 32.03
N SER A 154 -0.96 -12.38 31.56
CA SER A 154 -0.96 -12.72 30.14
C SER A 154 -2.38 -12.94 29.62
N VAL A 155 -2.55 -12.85 28.29
CA VAL A 155 -3.85 -13.01 27.64
C VAL A 155 -3.77 -14.04 26.51
N VAL A 156 -4.73 -14.96 26.47
CA VAL A 156 -4.93 -15.92 25.38
C VAL A 156 -6.24 -15.62 24.69
N VAL A 157 -6.20 -15.39 23.37
CA VAL A 157 -7.40 -15.20 22.54
C VAL A 157 -7.54 -16.36 21.57
N ASP A 158 -8.61 -17.11 21.71
CA ASP A 158 -8.87 -18.30 20.91
C ASP A 158 -9.96 -18.04 19.87
N LEU A 159 -9.55 -17.71 18.64
CA LEU A 159 -10.48 -17.50 17.53
C LEU A 159 -11.11 -18.80 17.02
N ALA A 160 -10.60 -19.96 17.44
CA ALA A 160 -11.11 -21.27 17.08
C ALA A 160 -12.12 -21.82 18.10
N ALA A 161 -12.54 -21.02 19.09
CA ALA A 161 -13.44 -21.45 20.17
C ALA A 161 -14.74 -22.12 19.66
N ALA A 162 -15.33 -21.62 18.58
CA ALA A 162 -16.54 -22.21 17.99
C ALA A 162 -16.33 -23.62 17.41
N GLY A 163 -15.09 -23.94 17.00
CA GLY A 163 -14.71 -25.23 16.43
C GLY A 163 -14.07 -26.20 17.43
N GLY A 164 -14.25 -25.98 18.73
CA GLY A 164 -13.63 -26.78 19.82
C GLY A 164 -12.43 -26.11 20.50
N GLY A 165 -11.92 -25.01 19.96
CA GLY A 165 -10.81 -24.25 20.53
C GLY A 165 -9.42 -24.82 20.23
N ASN A 166 -8.42 -23.94 20.15
CA ASN A 166 -7.02 -24.36 20.13
C ASN A 166 -6.41 -24.41 21.53
N CYS A 167 -7.05 -23.80 22.53
CA CYS A 167 -6.62 -23.85 23.93
C CYS A 167 -7.51 -24.78 24.76
N GLU A 168 -6.88 -25.67 25.52
CA GLU A 168 -7.54 -26.67 26.37
C GLU A 168 -8.49 -26.04 27.41
N LEU A 169 -8.18 -24.82 27.83
CA LEU A 169 -8.91 -24.08 28.84
C LEU A 169 -9.97 -23.13 28.21
N THR A 170 -10.14 -23.11 26.89
CA THR A 170 -11.15 -22.25 26.25
C THR A 170 -12.56 -22.68 26.65
N LYS A 171 -13.35 -21.70 27.11
CA LYS A 171 -14.80 -21.82 27.27
C LYS A 171 -15.48 -20.98 26.20
N PRO A 172 -16.13 -21.59 25.20
CA PRO A 172 -16.73 -20.84 24.10
C PRO A 172 -17.74 -19.80 24.58
N GLY A 173 -17.59 -18.55 24.12
CA GLY A 173 -18.43 -17.41 24.49
C GLY A 173 -18.03 -16.70 25.79
N GLU A 174 -17.11 -17.23 26.57
CA GLU A 174 -16.73 -16.68 27.88
C GLU A 174 -15.35 -16.00 27.87
N VAL A 175 -15.17 -15.08 28.82
CA VAL A 175 -13.88 -14.56 29.24
C VAL A 175 -13.71 -14.82 30.71
N TYR A 176 -12.60 -15.44 31.11
CA TYR A 176 -12.31 -15.67 32.50
C TYR A 176 -10.80 -15.70 32.75
N THR A 177 -10.41 -15.46 34.00
CA THR A 177 -9.01 -15.51 34.43
C THR A 177 -8.74 -16.82 35.15
N THR A 178 -7.67 -17.50 34.77
CA THR A 178 -7.22 -18.75 35.38
C THR A 178 -6.63 -18.51 36.79
N PRO A 179 -6.48 -19.55 37.63
CA PRO A 179 -5.85 -19.40 38.95
C PRO A 179 -4.42 -18.84 38.92
N ASN A 180 -3.65 -19.05 37.83
CA ASN A 180 -2.32 -18.47 37.65
C ASN A 180 -2.32 -17.04 37.06
N GLY A 181 -3.50 -16.43 36.90
CA GLY A 181 -3.65 -15.04 36.49
C GLY A 181 -3.64 -14.79 34.98
N VAL A 182 -3.84 -15.81 34.15
CA VAL A 182 -3.92 -15.67 32.68
C VAL A 182 -5.38 -15.49 32.27
N THR A 183 -5.68 -14.47 31.46
CA THR A 183 -7.04 -14.25 30.96
C THR A 183 -7.25 -14.97 29.64
N ILE A 184 -8.29 -15.79 29.56
CA ILE A 184 -8.65 -16.55 28.35
C ILE A 184 -9.91 -15.94 27.75
N ILE A 185 -9.84 -15.60 26.47
CA ILE A 185 -10.93 -14.99 25.69
C ILE A 185 -11.36 -15.98 24.61
N GLY A 186 -12.58 -16.51 24.75
CA GLY A 186 -13.16 -17.53 23.88
C GLY A 186 -14.37 -17.08 23.07
N TYR A 187 -14.52 -15.77 22.76
CA TYR A 187 -15.68 -15.28 22.02
C TYR A 187 -15.85 -15.96 20.66
N SER A 188 -17.06 -16.41 20.35
CA SER A 188 -17.43 -17.01 19.06
C SER A 188 -17.94 -15.99 18.03
N ASP A 189 -18.15 -14.74 18.45
CA ASP A 189 -18.80 -13.67 17.68
C ASP A 189 -17.87 -12.48 17.38
N MET A 190 -16.55 -12.71 17.28
CA MET A 190 -15.54 -11.67 17.11
C MET A 190 -15.84 -10.63 16.01
N PRO A 191 -16.32 -11.00 14.80
CA PRO A 191 -16.71 -10.01 13.80
C PRO A 191 -17.88 -9.10 14.23
N ALA A 192 -18.85 -9.62 15.00
CA ALA A 192 -20.01 -8.87 15.46
C ALA A 192 -19.60 -7.73 16.43
N ARG A 193 -18.48 -7.88 17.12
CA ARG A 193 -17.89 -6.86 18.02
C ARG A 193 -17.23 -5.69 17.26
N MET A 194 -17.19 -5.78 15.93
CA MET A 194 -16.88 -4.67 15.01
C MET A 194 -17.97 -4.56 13.94
N SER A 195 -19.24 -4.59 14.36
CA SER A 195 -20.42 -4.72 13.51
C SER A 195 -20.44 -3.77 12.32
N ASN A 196 -20.07 -2.49 12.49
CA ASN A 196 -20.06 -1.52 11.40
C ASN A 196 -19.08 -1.93 10.28
N GLN A 197 -17.83 -2.24 10.64
CA GLN A 197 -16.81 -2.67 9.68
C GLN A 197 -17.16 -4.03 9.06
N ALA A 198 -17.63 -4.99 9.87
CA ALA A 198 -18.05 -6.30 9.41
C ALA A 198 -19.22 -6.22 8.42
N SER A 199 -20.22 -5.39 8.72
CA SER A 199 -21.40 -5.17 7.86
C SER A 199 -21.01 -4.48 6.56
N THR A 200 -20.14 -3.47 6.62
CA THR A 200 -19.66 -2.77 5.41
C THR A 200 -18.90 -3.71 4.48
N MET A 201 -18.00 -4.52 5.03
CA MET A 201 -17.24 -5.49 4.22
C MET A 201 -18.15 -6.59 3.65
N TYR A 202 -19.08 -7.11 4.46
CA TYR A 202 -20.06 -8.10 4.02
C TYR A 202 -20.95 -7.56 2.89
N ALA A 203 -21.51 -6.36 3.07
CA ALA A 203 -22.32 -5.69 2.05
C ALA A 203 -21.52 -5.48 0.76
N GLN A 204 -20.24 -5.09 0.85
CA GLN A 204 -19.39 -4.96 -0.32
C GLN A 204 -19.15 -6.31 -1.03
N ASN A 205 -18.95 -7.41 -0.29
CA ASN A 205 -18.85 -8.75 -0.87
C ASN A 205 -20.15 -9.11 -1.63
N MET A 206 -21.31 -8.84 -1.02
CA MET A 206 -22.62 -9.07 -1.64
C MET A 206 -22.83 -8.20 -2.89
N CYS A 207 -22.53 -6.90 -2.83
CA CYS A 207 -22.61 -6.02 -4.00
C CYS A 207 -21.69 -6.49 -5.13
N ASN A 208 -20.48 -6.94 -4.81
CA ASN A 208 -19.56 -7.48 -5.81
C ASN A 208 -20.10 -8.78 -6.43
N LEU A 209 -20.74 -9.65 -5.63
CA LEU A 209 -21.38 -10.88 -6.11
C LEU A 209 -22.53 -10.57 -7.06
N LEU A 210 -23.42 -9.67 -6.65
CA LEU A 210 -24.56 -9.25 -7.47
C LEU A 210 -24.09 -8.63 -8.79
N ARG A 211 -23.05 -7.79 -8.77
CA ARG A 211 -22.45 -7.23 -9.99
C ARG A 211 -21.80 -8.28 -10.88
N HIS A 212 -21.13 -9.28 -10.28
CA HIS A 212 -20.50 -10.38 -11.03
C HIS A 212 -21.55 -11.18 -11.81
N ILE A 213 -22.65 -11.57 -11.15
CA ILE A 213 -23.75 -12.32 -11.78
C ILE A 213 -24.53 -11.44 -12.77
N HIS A 214 -24.79 -10.18 -12.42
CA HIS A 214 -25.54 -9.26 -13.28
C HIS A 214 -24.82 -8.94 -14.59
N GLY A 215 -23.48 -8.86 -14.58
CA GLY A 215 -22.70 -8.51 -15.77
C GLY A 215 -22.85 -7.03 -16.15
N LYS A 216 -22.68 -6.73 -17.45
CA LYS A 216 -22.71 -5.36 -18.01
C LYS A 216 -24.05 -4.96 -18.64
N GLU A 217 -25.08 -5.80 -18.51
CA GLU A 217 -26.37 -5.62 -19.18
C GLU A 217 -27.31 -4.62 -18.43
N LYS A 218 -28.48 -4.32 -19.03
CA LYS A 218 -29.50 -3.43 -18.44
C LYS A 218 -30.20 -4.10 -17.25
N ALA A 219 -30.93 -3.28 -16.46
CA ALA A 219 -31.77 -3.75 -15.36
C ALA A 219 -32.70 -4.90 -15.78
N GLY A 220 -32.63 -6.04 -15.07
CA GLY A 220 -33.40 -7.26 -15.35
C GLY A 220 -32.57 -8.49 -15.75
N ALA A 221 -31.31 -8.31 -16.17
CA ALA A 221 -30.48 -9.42 -16.66
C ALA A 221 -29.99 -10.41 -15.57
N PHE A 222 -30.13 -10.08 -14.28
CA PHE A 222 -29.57 -10.89 -13.19
C PHE A 222 -30.06 -12.35 -13.20
N MET A 223 -31.38 -12.57 -13.19
CA MET A 223 -31.94 -13.93 -13.17
C MET A 223 -31.62 -14.69 -14.45
N LYS A 224 -31.65 -14.01 -15.60
CA LYS A 224 -31.29 -14.62 -16.90
C LYS A 224 -29.84 -15.11 -16.89
N ASN A 225 -28.91 -14.30 -16.42
CA ASN A 225 -27.49 -14.64 -16.38
C ASN A 225 -27.20 -15.73 -15.35
N LEU A 226 -27.84 -15.68 -14.19
CA LEU A 226 -27.73 -16.73 -13.17
C LEU A 226 -28.22 -18.07 -13.71
N LEU A 227 -29.43 -18.11 -14.27
CA LEU A 227 -30.00 -19.34 -14.84
C LEU A 227 -29.16 -19.84 -16.01
N GLY A 228 -28.74 -18.95 -16.92
CA GLY A 228 -27.85 -19.32 -18.02
C GLY A 228 -26.53 -19.93 -17.56
N ALA A 229 -25.93 -19.40 -16.49
CA ALA A 229 -24.71 -19.97 -15.90
C ALA A 229 -24.94 -21.33 -15.22
N LEU A 230 -26.13 -21.59 -14.68
CA LEU A 230 -26.47 -22.90 -14.11
C LEU A 230 -26.80 -23.92 -15.20
N ASP A 231 -27.56 -23.52 -16.22
CA ASP A 231 -28.02 -24.36 -17.33
C ASP A 231 -26.86 -24.75 -18.26
N ALA A 232 -25.82 -23.90 -18.36
CA ALA A 232 -24.59 -24.20 -19.08
C ALA A 232 -23.73 -25.31 -18.45
N GLY A 233 -24.13 -25.87 -17.31
CA GLY A 233 -23.45 -27.01 -16.70
C GLY A 233 -21.98 -26.72 -16.44
N GLU A 234 -21.07 -27.58 -16.93
CA GLU A 234 -19.63 -27.43 -16.71
C GLU A 234 -19.00 -26.17 -17.31
N GLU A 235 -19.58 -25.63 -18.39
CA GLU A 235 -19.12 -24.41 -19.06
C GLU A 235 -19.61 -23.12 -18.37
N GLY A 236 -20.58 -23.27 -17.45
CA GLY A 236 -21.13 -22.18 -16.67
C GLY A 236 -20.16 -21.59 -15.65
N ASP A 237 -20.35 -20.31 -15.34
CA ASP A 237 -19.53 -19.58 -14.36
C ASP A 237 -19.45 -20.32 -13.02
N ILE A 238 -18.22 -20.69 -12.63
CA ILE A 238 -17.96 -21.49 -11.44
C ILE A 238 -18.43 -20.82 -10.15
N VAL A 239 -18.36 -19.47 -10.08
CA VAL A 239 -18.81 -18.72 -8.91
C VAL A 239 -20.31 -18.88 -8.71
N SER A 240 -21.10 -18.67 -9.75
CA SER A 240 -22.56 -18.82 -9.74
C SER A 240 -22.96 -20.25 -9.35
N ARG A 241 -22.28 -21.26 -9.92
CA ARG A 241 -22.53 -22.68 -9.61
C ARG A 241 -22.09 -23.11 -8.21
N SER A 242 -21.12 -22.44 -7.60
CA SER A 242 -20.60 -22.80 -6.28
C SER A 242 -21.41 -22.20 -5.12
N ILE A 243 -22.17 -21.13 -5.38
CA ILE A 243 -22.95 -20.40 -4.36
C ILE A 243 -24.40 -20.88 -4.29
N VAL A 244 -24.96 -21.40 -5.39
CA VAL A 244 -26.33 -21.92 -5.43
C VAL A 244 -26.36 -23.34 -4.87
N CYS A 245 -26.87 -23.50 -3.66
CA CYS A 245 -27.02 -24.81 -3.01
C CYS A 245 -28.34 -25.52 -3.37
N SER A 246 -29.38 -24.77 -3.76
CA SER A 246 -30.68 -25.31 -4.15
C SER A 246 -31.35 -24.45 -5.22
N ARG A 247 -32.11 -25.09 -6.11
CA ARG A 247 -32.94 -24.49 -7.16
C ARG A 247 -34.27 -25.24 -7.20
N ASP A 248 -35.38 -24.51 -7.18
CA ASP A 248 -36.75 -25.07 -7.29
C ASP A 248 -37.03 -26.19 -6.27
N GLY A 249 -36.49 -26.06 -5.05
CA GLY A 249 -36.63 -27.04 -3.98
C GLY A 249 -35.75 -28.29 -4.13
N GLN A 250 -34.95 -28.39 -5.19
CA GLN A 250 -34.00 -29.47 -5.40
C GLN A 250 -32.58 -29.03 -5.04
N LEU A 251 -31.79 -29.94 -4.47
CA LEU A 251 -30.38 -29.69 -4.18
C LEU A 251 -29.59 -29.63 -5.48
N VAL A 252 -28.80 -28.57 -5.65
CA VAL A 252 -27.88 -28.46 -6.78
C VAL A 252 -26.56 -29.10 -6.36
N LYS A 253 -26.07 -30.03 -7.18
CA LYS A 253 -24.77 -30.66 -6.95
C LYS A 253 -23.67 -29.59 -7.04
N MET A 254 -22.98 -29.33 -5.93
CA MET A 254 -21.84 -28.41 -5.94
C MET A 254 -20.78 -28.89 -6.94
N PRO A 255 -20.21 -27.97 -7.75
CA PRO A 255 -19.07 -28.32 -8.57
C PRO A 255 -17.92 -28.81 -7.68
N PRO A 256 -17.15 -29.81 -8.12
CA PRO A 256 -15.96 -30.21 -7.39
C PRO A 256 -15.03 -28.99 -7.24
N PRO A 257 -14.24 -28.90 -6.15
CA PRO A 257 -13.27 -27.83 -6.01
C PRO A 257 -12.43 -27.79 -7.29
N PRO A 258 -12.23 -26.62 -7.92
CA PRO A 258 -11.36 -26.54 -9.07
C PRO A 258 -10.01 -27.15 -8.65
N GLN A 259 -9.51 -28.10 -9.43
CA GLN A 259 -8.15 -28.60 -9.21
C GLN A 259 -7.25 -27.36 -9.13
N PRO A 260 -6.36 -27.26 -8.14
CA PRO A 260 -5.45 -26.13 -8.08
C PRO A 260 -4.80 -26.08 -9.45
N THR A 261 -5.10 -25.03 -10.22
CA THR A 261 -4.28 -24.71 -11.37
C THR A 261 -2.89 -24.70 -10.78
N PRO A 262 -1.94 -25.51 -11.31
CA PRO A 262 -0.57 -25.45 -10.81
C PRO A 262 -0.27 -23.97 -10.77
N VAL A 263 0.04 -23.46 -9.58
CA VAL A 263 0.41 -22.08 -9.42
C VAL A 263 1.63 -21.99 -10.30
N LYS A 264 1.44 -21.59 -11.56
CA LYS A 264 2.51 -21.19 -12.43
C LYS A 264 3.14 -20.13 -11.56
N PRO A 265 4.36 -20.38 -11.02
CA PRO A 265 4.91 -19.53 -9.98
C PRO A 265 4.70 -18.15 -10.51
N LYS A 266 3.84 -17.38 -9.84
CA LYS A 266 3.59 -16.02 -10.29
C LYS A 266 4.96 -15.43 -10.12
N ALA A 267 5.69 -15.33 -11.23
CA ALA A 267 7.07 -14.89 -11.23
C ALA A 267 7.01 -13.63 -10.41
N ALA A 268 7.61 -13.69 -9.23
CA ALA A 268 7.51 -12.60 -8.29
C ALA A 268 7.97 -11.41 -9.10
N ALA A 269 7.05 -10.46 -9.37
CA ALA A 269 7.47 -9.16 -9.85
C ALA A 269 8.50 -8.74 -8.81
N PRO A 270 9.77 -8.52 -9.20
CA PRO A 270 10.84 -8.40 -8.24
C PRO A 270 10.49 -7.23 -7.32
N THR A 271 10.10 -7.55 -6.10
CA THR A 271 10.02 -6.60 -5.01
C THR A 271 11.46 -6.20 -4.76
N ALA A 272 11.82 -5.03 -5.29
CA ALA A 272 12.96 -4.26 -4.84
C ALA A 272 12.70 -3.91 -3.37
N ASP A 273 13.05 -4.82 -2.48
CA ASP A 273 13.85 -4.53 -1.30
C ASP A 273 14.02 -5.78 -0.44
N LYS A 274 15.30 -6.02 -0.10
CA LYS A 274 15.82 -7.09 0.74
C LYS A 274 15.78 -8.50 0.14
N LYS A 275 16.58 -8.69 -0.91
CA LYS A 275 17.46 -9.87 -0.91
C LYS A 275 18.39 -9.72 0.29
N ALA A 276 18.18 -10.52 1.32
CA ALA A 276 19.30 -10.95 2.14
C ALA A 276 20.40 -11.38 1.17
N ALA A 277 21.57 -10.77 1.29
CA ALA A 277 22.72 -11.13 0.50
C ALA A 277 22.98 -12.62 0.71
N ALA A 278 22.49 -13.46 -0.23
CA ALA A 278 23.25 -14.64 -0.61
C ALA A 278 24.66 -14.10 -0.79
N LYS A 279 25.65 -14.65 -0.07
CA LYS A 279 27.07 -14.31 -0.25
C LYS A 279 27.37 -14.50 -1.73
N GLN A 280 27.18 -13.43 -2.52
CA GLN A 280 27.61 -13.39 -3.90
C GLN A 280 29.11 -13.51 -3.81
N ASP A 281 29.65 -14.45 -4.56
CA ASP A 281 31.08 -14.56 -4.76
C ASP A 281 31.61 -13.14 -5.06
N PRO A 282 32.47 -12.58 -4.20
CA PRO A 282 32.89 -11.19 -4.30
C PRO A 282 33.55 -10.91 -5.65
N MET A 283 34.15 -11.93 -6.29
CA MET A 283 34.71 -11.82 -7.63
C MET A 283 33.63 -11.67 -8.70
N LYS A 284 32.51 -12.42 -8.61
CA LYS A 284 31.38 -12.28 -9.55
C LYS A 284 30.66 -10.95 -9.38
N ALA A 285 30.49 -10.47 -8.15
CA ALA A 285 29.90 -9.16 -7.89
C ALA A 285 30.79 -8.03 -8.44
N ALA A 286 32.11 -8.11 -8.22
CA ALA A 286 33.07 -7.17 -8.77
C ALA A 286 33.10 -7.20 -10.31
N LEU A 287 33.05 -8.39 -10.92
CA LEU A 287 33.02 -8.53 -12.39
C LEU A 287 31.74 -7.94 -12.99
N ILE A 288 30.58 -8.21 -12.41
CA ILE A 288 29.30 -7.64 -12.86
C ILE A 288 29.33 -6.11 -12.74
N GLY A 289 29.84 -5.58 -11.62
CA GLY A 289 30.00 -4.14 -11.42
C GLY A 289 30.95 -3.51 -12.44
N ALA A 290 32.10 -4.15 -12.71
CA ALA A 290 33.08 -3.68 -13.68
C ALA A 290 32.53 -3.69 -15.12
N VAL A 291 31.80 -4.74 -15.51
CA VAL A 291 31.14 -4.81 -16.83
C VAL A 291 30.07 -3.74 -16.97
N ALA A 292 29.21 -3.57 -15.96
CA ALA A 292 28.18 -2.53 -15.97
C ALA A 292 28.78 -1.12 -16.07
N LEU A 293 29.85 -0.84 -15.30
CA LEU A 293 30.56 0.44 -15.36
C LEU A 293 31.23 0.65 -16.72
N THR A 294 31.86 -0.38 -17.27
CA THR A 294 32.52 -0.32 -18.59
C THR A 294 31.52 -0.03 -19.70
N ILE A 295 30.35 -0.68 -19.67
CA ILE A 295 29.25 -0.40 -20.60
C ILE A 295 28.75 1.04 -20.41
N GLY A 296 28.52 1.48 -19.17
CA GLY A 296 28.05 2.84 -18.88
C GLY A 296 29.01 3.92 -19.39
N VAL A 297 30.31 3.78 -19.10
CA VAL A 297 31.37 4.68 -19.60
C VAL A 297 31.46 4.60 -21.12
N GLY A 298 31.42 3.40 -21.71
CA GLY A 298 31.43 3.20 -23.16
C GLY A 298 30.27 3.88 -23.87
N CYS A 299 29.05 3.77 -23.33
CA CYS A 299 27.88 4.48 -23.84
C CYS A 299 28.03 6.00 -23.75
N MET A 300 28.57 6.52 -22.65
CA MET A 300 28.80 7.97 -22.51
C MET A 300 29.87 8.50 -23.47
N LEU A 301 30.95 7.74 -23.69
CA LEU A 301 31.98 8.10 -24.67
C LEU A 301 31.47 8.00 -26.11
N ALA A 302 30.61 7.01 -26.39
CA ALA A 302 29.99 6.82 -27.71
C ALA A 302 28.93 7.88 -28.05
N MET A 303 28.31 8.53 -27.05
CA MET A 303 27.46 9.71 -27.25
C MET A 303 28.23 10.96 -27.73
N GLY A 304 29.56 10.86 -27.91
CA GLY A 304 30.44 11.92 -28.39
C GLY A 304 29.95 12.64 -29.67
N GLU A 305 30.29 13.93 -29.76
CA GLU A 305 29.90 14.97 -30.74
C GLU A 305 28.39 15.16 -31.03
N GLY A 306 27.54 14.14 -30.86
CA GLY A 306 26.10 14.20 -31.11
C GLY A 306 25.30 14.90 -30.01
N VAL A 307 25.87 15.13 -28.82
CA VAL A 307 25.22 15.80 -27.69
C VAL A 307 26.10 16.92 -27.15
N LYS A 308 25.54 18.13 -26.98
CA LYS A 308 26.26 19.25 -26.37
C LYS A 308 26.69 18.90 -24.94
N THR A 309 27.97 19.04 -24.62
CA THR A 309 28.53 18.72 -23.30
C THR A 309 27.78 19.39 -22.15
N SER A 310 27.36 20.65 -22.32
CA SER A 310 26.59 21.39 -21.31
C SER A 310 25.22 20.76 -21.01
N LEU A 311 24.53 20.21 -22.01
CA LEU A 311 23.26 19.50 -21.83
C LEU A 311 23.47 18.16 -21.14
N LEU A 312 24.52 17.42 -21.52
CA LEU A 312 24.86 16.15 -20.89
C LEU A 312 25.21 16.35 -19.40
N THR A 313 26.05 17.34 -19.07
CA THR A 313 26.38 17.66 -17.67
C THR A 313 25.13 18.05 -16.88
N THR A 314 24.26 18.89 -17.44
CA THR A 314 23.01 19.29 -16.79
C THR A 314 22.09 18.09 -16.54
N PHE A 315 21.94 17.21 -17.54
CA PHE A 315 21.12 16.00 -17.44
C PHE A 315 21.63 15.05 -16.34
N LEU A 316 22.94 14.80 -16.29
CA LEU A 316 23.54 13.91 -15.29
C LEU A 316 23.41 14.45 -13.86
N LEU A 317 23.70 15.74 -13.66
CA LEU A 317 23.58 16.36 -12.34
C LEU A 317 22.12 16.49 -11.90
N ALA A 318 21.20 16.82 -12.81
CA ALA A 318 19.77 16.85 -12.53
C ALA A 318 19.24 15.44 -12.22
N GLY A 319 19.72 14.40 -12.91
CA GLY A 319 19.40 13.01 -12.62
C GLY A 319 19.86 12.58 -11.22
N ALA A 320 21.09 12.93 -10.84
CA ALA A 320 21.61 12.67 -9.49
C ALA A 320 20.82 13.42 -8.41
N ALA A 321 20.52 14.70 -8.63
CA ALA A 321 19.70 15.50 -7.72
C ALA A 321 18.28 14.95 -7.58
N GLY A 322 17.66 14.54 -8.69
CA GLY A 322 16.33 13.92 -8.70
C GLY A 322 16.31 12.58 -7.98
N TYR A 323 17.32 11.73 -8.18
CA TYR A 323 17.47 10.46 -7.46
C TYR A 323 17.50 10.68 -5.94
N GLN A 324 18.33 11.60 -5.47
CA GLN A 324 18.45 11.91 -4.05
C GLN A 324 17.17 12.54 -3.49
N ALA A 325 16.54 13.45 -4.25
CA ALA A 325 15.31 14.11 -3.82
C ALA A 325 14.15 13.13 -3.63
N VAL A 326 13.98 12.16 -4.55
CA VAL A 326 12.92 11.15 -4.47
C VAL A 326 13.18 10.15 -3.34
N TRP A 327 14.44 9.74 -3.13
CA TRP A 327 14.81 8.85 -2.01
C TRP A 327 14.54 9.46 -0.64
N GLY A 328 14.58 10.80 -0.53
CA GLY A 328 14.30 11.52 0.70
C GLY A 328 12.81 11.64 1.05
N VAL A 329 11.88 11.23 0.18
CA VAL A 329 10.44 11.41 0.38
C VAL A 329 9.90 10.46 1.45
N ALA A 330 9.07 10.97 2.37
CA ALA A 330 8.43 10.12 3.38
C ALA A 330 7.46 9.11 2.73
N HIS A 331 7.47 7.87 3.20
CA HIS A 331 6.64 6.80 2.59
C HIS A 331 5.14 7.14 2.54
N ALA A 332 4.62 7.87 3.53
CA ALA A 332 3.22 8.31 3.55
C ALA A 332 2.88 9.33 2.43
N LEU A 333 3.89 9.94 1.83
CA LEU A 333 3.76 11.00 0.82
C LEU A 333 4.06 10.52 -0.61
N HIS A 334 4.20 9.21 -0.86
CA HIS A 334 4.40 8.71 -2.24
C HIS A 334 3.24 9.05 -3.18
N THR A 335 1.99 9.02 -2.71
CA THR A 335 0.85 9.41 -3.55
C THR A 335 0.84 10.91 -3.85
N PRO A 336 1.01 11.81 -2.86
CA PRO A 336 1.28 13.23 -3.12
C PRO A 336 2.49 13.47 -4.03
N LEU A 337 3.58 12.71 -3.90
CA LEU A 337 4.75 12.80 -4.79
C LEU A 337 4.35 12.54 -6.24
N MET A 338 3.58 11.48 -6.52
CA MET A 338 3.10 11.20 -7.87
C MET A 338 2.29 12.37 -8.45
N SER A 339 1.42 12.98 -7.63
CA SER A 339 0.64 14.15 -8.03
C SER A 339 1.52 15.39 -8.31
N VAL A 340 2.50 15.68 -7.45
CA VAL A 340 3.43 16.82 -7.63
C VAL A 340 4.31 16.60 -8.86
N THR A 341 4.82 15.39 -9.09
CA THR A 341 5.60 15.08 -10.30
C THR A 341 4.75 15.17 -11.56
N ASN A 342 3.47 14.81 -11.49
CA ASN A 342 2.54 14.97 -12.60
C ASN A 342 2.26 16.46 -12.88
N ALA A 343 2.10 17.30 -11.85
CA ALA A 343 1.96 18.74 -12.04
C ALA A 343 3.22 19.36 -12.69
N ILE A 344 4.41 18.97 -12.24
CA ILE A 344 5.69 19.45 -12.79
C ILE A 344 5.92 18.94 -14.23
N SER A 345 5.49 17.73 -14.59
CA SER A 345 5.62 17.21 -15.97
C SER A 345 4.82 18.04 -16.99
N GLY A 346 3.85 18.82 -16.51
CA GLY A 346 3.18 19.87 -17.29
C GLY A 346 4.11 20.95 -17.84
N CYS A 347 5.38 21.03 -17.41
CA CYS A 347 6.41 21.86 -18.05
C CYS A 347 6.65 21.54 -19.54
N THR A 348 6.06 20.47 -20.07
CA THR A 348 5.89 20.25 -21.52
C THR A 348 5.27 21.46 -22.24
N ALA A 349 4.51 22.31 -21.53
CA ALA A 349 4.03 23.60 -22.03
C ALA A 349 5.16 24.48 -22.59
N ILE A 350 6.36 24.47 -21.97
CA ILE A 350 7.52 25.25 -22.41
C ILE A 350 7.92 24.86 -23.84
N GLY A 351 7.91 23.56 -24.15
CA GLY A 351 8.20 23.09 -25.51
C GLY A 351 7.15 23.57 -26.51
N GLY A 352 5.87 23.57 -26.13
CA GLY A 352 4.79 24.12 -26.95
C GLY A 352 4.94 25.63 -27.19
N LEU A 353 5.22 26.41 -26.14
CA LEU A 353 5.45 27.86 -26.24
C LEU A 353 6.60 28.18 -27.19
N LEU A 354 7.74 27.49 -27.06
CA LEU A 354 8.89 27.67 -27.95
C LEU A 354 8.62 27.28 -29.40
N LEU A 355 7.70 26.33 -29.64
CA LEU A 355 7.34 25.89 -30.98
C LEU A 355 6.35 26.84 -31.66
N LEU A 356 5.43 27.46 -30.91
CA LEU A 356 4.50 28.48 -31.43
C LEU A 356 5.25 29.63 -32.10
N GLU A 357 6.37 30.06 -31.51
CA GLU A 357 7.19 31.15 -32.05
C GLU A 357 8.05 30.74 -33.25
N LYS A 358 8.41 29.45 -33.37
CA LYS A 358 9.42 28.98 -34.34
C LYS A 358 8.87 28.34 -35.59
N THR A 359 7.56 28.12 -35.69
CA THR A 359 6.99 27.29 -36.74
C THR A 359 6.19 28.08 -37.78
N ASP A 360 6.49 27.84 -39.05
CA ASP A 360 5.77 28.42 -40.18
C ASP A 360 4.63 27.51 -40.70
N SER A 361 4.49 26.30 -40.15
CA SER A 361 3.48 25.32 -40.57
C SER A 361 2.26 25.39 -39.66
N GLY A 362 1.08 25.64 -40.25
CA GLY A 362 -0.18 25.69 -39.50
C GLY A 362 -0.49 24.41 -38.72
N PHE A 363 -0.08 23.23 -39.23
CA PHE A 363 -0.26 21.97 -38.51
C PHE A 363 0.67 21.84 -37.30
N ALA A 364 1.93 22.23 -37.43
CA ALA A 364 2.88 22.22 -36.32
C ALA A 364 2.50 23.26 -35.26
N TRP A 365 2.02 24.43 -35.68
CA TRP A 365 1.47 25.45 -34.81
C TRP A 365 0.26 24.92 -34.01
N PHE A 366 -0.67 24.24 -34.68
CA PHE A 366 -1.82 23.61 -34.03
C PHE A 366 -1.41 22.58 -32.97
N LEU A 367 -0.44 21.72 -33.27
CA LEU A 367 0.07 20.75 -32.30
C LEU A 367 0.77 21.43 -31.11
N ALA A 368 1.51 22.52 -31.35
CA ALA A 368 2.14 23.31 -30.30
C ALA A 368 1.09 23.98 -29.39
N ALA A 369 0.04 24.59 -29.97
CA ALA A 369 -1.07 25.17 -29.24
C ALA A 369 -1.82 24.11 -28.39
N LEU A 370 -2.07 22.94 -28.95
CA LEU A 370 -2.70 21.82 -28.24
C LEU A 370 -1.82 21.32 -27.09
N ALA A 371 -0.50 21.23 -27.30
CA ALA A 371 0.45 20.87 -26.25
C ALA A 371 0.39 21.89 -25.10
N VAL A 372 0.44 23.20 -25.38
CA VAL A 372 0.30 24.26 -24.35
C VAL A 372 -1.01 24.11 -23.56
N LEU A 373 -2.12 23.88 -24.26
CA LEU A 373 -3.44 23.74 -23.63
C LEU A 373 -3.51 22.52 -22.69
N VAL A 374 -3.12 21.33 -23.18
CA VAL A 374 -3.19 20.09 -22.39
C VAL A 374 -2.20 20.13 -21.23
N SER A 375 -1.00 20.67 -21.46
CA SER A 375 -0.02 20.87 -20.40
C SER A 375 -0.52 21.83 -19.32
N ALA A 376 -1.23 22.90 -19.68
CA ALA A 376 -1.87 23.79 -18.72
C ALA A 376 -2.94 23.07 -17.89
N VAL A 377 -3.78 22.22 -18.49
CA VAL A 377 -4.73 21.38 -17.73
C VAL A 377 -3.98 20.54 -16.68
N ASN A 378 -2.85 19.94 -17.07
CA ASN A 378 -2.03 19.11 -16.20
C ASN A 378 -1.37 19.89 -15.04
N ILE A 379 -0.80 21.08 -15.32
CA ILE A 379 -0.17 21.94 -14.30
C ILE A 379 -1.20 22.33 -13.24
N PHE A 380 -2.29 22.96 -13.67
CA PHE A 380 -3.26 23.56 -12.76
C PHE A 380 -4.09 22.49 -12.04
N GLY A 381 -4.50 21.43 -12.75
CA GLY A 381 -5.19 20.30 -12.14
C GLY A 381 -4.29 19.55 -11.15
N GLY A 382 -3.04 19.27 -11.55
CA GLY A 382 -2.06 18.55 -10.74
C GLY A 382 -1.73 19.26 -9.43
N PHE A 383 -1.50 20.57 -9.44
CA PHE A 383 -1.23 21.32 -8.21
C PHE A 383 -2.46 21.46 -7.31
N VAL A 384 -3.67 21.56 -7.87
CA VAL A 384 -4.91 21.54 -7.08
C VAL A 384 -5.11 20.20 -6.39
N VAL A 385 -4.93 19.09 -7.11
CA VAL A 385 -5.01 17.73 -6.55
C VAL A 385 -3.93 17.54 -5.49
N SER A 386 -2.68 17.91 -5.78
CA SER A 386 -1.55 17.84 -4.85
C SER A 386 -1.86 18.57 -3.55
N GLN A 387 -2.33 19.82 -3.63
CA GLN A 387 -2.67 20.63 -2.45
C GLN A 387 -3.78 19.96 -1.62
N ARG A 388 -4.85 19.51 -2.28
CA ARG A 388 -5.97 18.84 -1.60
C ARG A 388 -5.54 17.54 -0.92
N MET A 389 -4.66 16.77 -1.56
CA MET A 389 -4.10 15.54 -0.97
C MET A 389 -3.25 15.85 0.26
N LEU A 390 -2.43 16.91 0.20
CA LEU A 390 -1.59 17.32 1.32
C LEU A 390 -2.41 17.87 2.50
N ASP A 391 -3.53 18.52 2.22
CA ASP A 391 -4.45 19.03 3.25
C ASP A 391 -5.13 17.91 4.05
N LEU A 392 -5.28 16.71 3.48
CA LEU A 392 -5.82 15.54 4.21
C LEU A 392 -4.91 15.05 5.35
N PHE A 393 -3.62 15.43 5.33
CA PHE A 393 -2.66 15.06 6.37
C PHE A 393 -2.60 16.07 7.54
N LYS A 394 -3.31 17.20 7.44
CA LYS A 394 -3.35 18.21 8.52
C LYS A 394 -4.26 17.75 9.66
N LYS A 395 -3.83 17.95 10.90
CA LYS A 395 -4.68 17.68 12.07
C LYS A 395 -5.62 18.86 12.34
N PRO A 396 -6.80 18.62 12.95
CA PRO A 396 -7.67 19.70 13.41
C PRO A 396 -6.92 20.63 14.37
N GLY A 397 -6.74 21.90 13.99
CA GLY A 397 -6.04 22.92 14.78
C GLY A 397 -4.64 23.29 14.30
N ASP A 398 -4.05 22.56 13.35
CA ASP A 398 -2.75 22.92 12.77
C ASP A 398 -2.86 24.19 11.91
N LYS A 399 -2.02 25.19 12.19
CA LYS A 399 -1.92 26.40 11.37
C LYS A 399 -0.94 26.17 10.23
N ASP A 400 -1.40 26.36 8.99
CA ASP A 400 -0.56 26.29 7.81
C ASP A 400 -0.12 27.69 7.35
N PHE A 401 1.17 27.97 7.47
CA PHE A 401 1.79 29.21 6.99
C PHE A 401 2.52 29.05 5.66
N SER A 402 2.44 27.87 5.01
CA SER A 402 3.13 27.59 3.74
C SER A 402 2.74 28.56 2.62
N GLY A 403 1.54 29.15 2.68
CA GLY A 403 1.11 30.20 1.76
C GLY A 403 2.04 31.42 1.71
N MET A 404 2.75 31.72 2.80
CA MET A 404 3.74 32.81 2.83
C MET A 404 4.90 32.58 1.84
N MET A 405 5.16 31.32 1.46
CA MET A 405 6.20 30.96 0.50
C MET A 405 5.88 31.37 -0.94
N LEU A 406 4.65 31.81 -1.21
CA LEU A 406 4.28 32.43 -2.48
C LEU A 406 4.80 33.87 -2.59
N PHE A 407 5.06 34.57 -1.47
CA PHE A 407 5.54 35.96 -1.51
C PHE A 407 6.92 36.10 -2.18
N PRO A 408 7.94 35.30 -1.82
CA PRO A 408 9.19 35.25 -2.60
C PRO A 408 8.95 34.88 -4.07
N GLY A 409 7.94 34.06 -4.36
CA GLY A 409 7.56 33.69 -5.72
C GLY A 409 7.02 34.87 -6.55
N VAL A 410 6.23 35.76 -5.96
CA VAL A 410 5.77 36.97 -6.64
C VAL A 410 6.95 37.88 -6.98
N VAL A 411 7.88 38.08 -6.05
CA VAL A 411 9.12 38.85 -6.30
C VAL A 411 9.93 38.21 -7.42
N PHE A 412 10.08 36.88 -7.39
CA PHE A 412 10.78 36.13 -8.43
C PHE A 412 10.15 36.28 -9.82
N LEU A 413 8.82 36.23 -9.92
CA LEU A 413 8.09 36.44 -11.18
C LEU A 413 8.19 37.89 -11.67
N LEU A 414 8.16 38.87 -10.78
CA LEU A 414 8.38 40.28 -11.15
C LEU A 414 9.79 40.51 -11.72
N VAL A 415 10.81 39.87 -11.13
CA VAL A 415 12.17 39.91 -11.68
C VAL A 415 12.20 39.30 -13.08
N ALA A 416 11.51 38.18 -13.31
CA ALA A 416 11.44 37.56 -14.64
C ALA A 416 10.82 38.48 -15.69
N LEU A 417 9.81 39.28 -15.33
CA LEU A 417 9.12 40.20 -16.24
C LEU A 417 9.88 41.51 -16.48
N THR A 418 10.65 41.98 -15.49
CA THR A 418 11.28 43.32 -15.53
C THR A 418 12.75 43.30 -15.90
N ARG A 419 13.42 42.15 -15.79
CA ARG A 419 14.87 41.97 -15.99
C ARG A 419 15.15 40.87 -17.01
N PRO A 420 14.92 41.11 -18.32
CA PRO A 420 15.06 40.10 -19.37
C PRO A 420 16.49 39.52 -19.47
N GLU A 421 17.51 40.26 -19.04
CA GLU A 421 18.89 39.77 -18.98
C GLU A 421 19.09 38.61 -17.98
N LEU A 422 18.15 38.41 -17.05
CA LEU A 422 18.19 37.36 -16.03
C LEU A 422 17.37 36.11 -16.39
N LEU A 423 16.74 36.02 -17.55
CA LEU A 423 15.83 34.92 -17.90
C LEU A 423 16.48 33.52 -17.82
N LYS A 424 17.77 33.40 -18.17
CA LYS A 424 18.54 32.13 -17.99
C LYS A 424 18.72 31.76 -16.51
N THR A 425 18.89 32.75 -15.65
CA THR A 425 18.96 32.55 -14.21
C THR A 425 17.59 32.18 -13.66
N VAL A 426 16.51 32.82 -14.14
CA VAL A 426 15.13 32.50 -13.76
C VAL A 426 14.79 31.06 -14.12
N THR A 427 15.13 30.57 -15.31
CA THR A 427 14.88 29.17 -15.68
C THR A 427 15.69 28.19 -14.81
N THR A 428 16.93 28.54 -14.46
CA THR A 428 17.77 27.73 -13.56
C THR A 428 17.19 27.67 -12.14
N VAL A 429 16.79 28.81 -11.58
CA VAL A 429 16.14 28.89 -10.25
C VAL A 429 14.80 28.15 -10.27
N SER A 430 14.04 28.25 -11.35
CA SER A 430 12.79 27.51 -11.54
C SER A 430 12.99 26.01 -11.49
N ALA A 431 14.03 25.49 -12.15
CA ALA A 431 14.39 24.07 -12.09
C ALA A 431 14.79 23.63 -10.67
N LEU A 432 15.56 24.46 -9.94
CA LEU A 432 15.90 24.19 -8.54
C LEU A 432 14.67 24.17 -7.63
N LEU A 433 13.72 25.07 -7.84
CA LEU A 433 12.46 25.11 -7.11
C LEU A 433 11.60 23.86 -7.38
N CYS A 434 11.59 23.33 -8.61
CA CYS A 434 10.95 22.06 -8.93
C CYS A 434 11.61 20.86 -8.22
N VAL A 435 12.95 20.85 -8.11
CA VAL A 435 13.66 19.82 -7.31
C VAL A 435 13.36 19.99 -5.82
N ALA A 436 13.34 21.23 -5.32
CA ALA A 436 12.98 21.55 -3.94
C ALA A 436 11.52 21.19 -3.63
N ALA A 437 10.63 21.20 -4.62
CA ALA A 437 9.25 20.75 -4.46
C ALA A 437 9.18 19.27 -4.06
N ILE A 438 9.99 18.43 -4.72
CA ILE A 438 10.15 17.01 -4.39
C ILE A 438 10.82 16.87 -3.02
N GLY A 439 11.92 17.58 -2.78
CA GLY A 439 12.62 17.56 -1.49
C GLY A 439 11.75 18.01 -0.31
N GLY A 440 10.79 18.91 -0.53
CA GLY A 440 9.83 19.36 0.47
C GLY A 440 8.88 18.26 0.95
N LEU A 441 8.69 17.18 0.18
CA LEU A 441 7.92 16.00 0.59
C LEU A 441 8.69 15.05 1.54
N ALA A 442 9.86 15.48 2.05
CA ALA A 442 10.63 14.70 3.02
C ALA A 442 9.90 14.52 4.37
N THR A 443 9.04 15.47 4.76
CA THR A 443 8.23 15.37 5.98
C THR A 443 6.84 15.93 5.76
N MET A 444 5.87 15.52 6.59
CA MET A 444 4.49 16.03 6.51
C MET A 444 4.40 17.54 6.79
N SER A 445 5.25 18.07 7.66
CA SER A 445 5.26 19.51 8.01
C SER A 445 5.81 20.38 6.88
N THR A 446 6.74 19.86 6.07
CA THR A 446 7.35 20.59 4.94
C THR A 446 6.62 20.37 3.61
N ALA A 447 5.75 19.35 3.51
CA ALA A 447 5.15 18.94 2.25
C ALA A 447 4.33 20.05 1.56
N ASN A 448 3.55 20.81 2.33
CA ASN A 448 2.78 21.94 1.79
C ASN A 448 3.69 23.05 1.25
N MET A 449 4.81 23.32 1.92
CA MET A 449 5.83 24.24 1.44
C MET A 449 6.50 23.74 0.15
N GLY A 450 6.80 22.43 0.07
CA GLY A 450 7.26 21.78 -1.15
C GLY A 450 6.32 22.01 -2.33
N CYS A 451 5.01 21.84 -2.13
CA CYS A 451 4.03 22.13 -3.17
C CYS A 451 4.07 23.59 -3.65
N LYS A 452 4.33 24.56 -2.75
CA LYS A 452 4.47 25.99 -3.16
C LYS A 452 5.74 26.23 -3.97
N PHE A 453 6.86 25.59 -3.63
CA PHE A 453 8.07 25.66 -4.46
C PHE A 453 7.81 25.12 -5.87
N GLY A 454 7.06 24.02 -5.99
CA GLY A 454 6.68 23.47 -7.29
C GLY A 454 5.87 24.46 -8.13
N ILE A 455 4.88 25.12 -7.51
CA ILE A 455 4.10 26.17 -8.17
C ILE A 455 5.03 27.29 -8.64
N VAL A 456 5.81 27.89 -7.74
CA VAL A 456 6.69 29.02 -8.10
C VAL A 456 7.69 28.62 -9.20
N GLY A 457 8.25 27.41 -9.14
CA GLY A 457 9.17 26.89 -10.15
C GLY A 457 8.53 26.74 -11.53
N VAL A 458 7.38 26.07 -11.62
CA VAL A 458 6.70 25.87 -12.91
C VAL A 458 6.27 27.20 -13.53
N PHE A 459 5.63 28.08 -12.75
CA PHE A 459 5.20 29.39 -13.24
C PHE A 459 6.39 30.29 -13.61
N GLY A 460 7.49 30.23 -12.86
CA GLY A 460 8.72 30.95 -13.19
C GLY A 460 9.31 30.55 -14.54
N ALA A 461 9.36 29.24 -14.82
CA ALA A 461 9.84 28.74 -16.10
C ALA A 461 8.90 29.12 -17.27
N MET A 462 7.59 29.09 -17.05
CA MET A 462 6.60 29.51 -18.04
C MET A 462 6.71 30.99 -18.36
N VAL A 463 6.72 31.86 -17.34
CA VAL A 463 6.87 33.31 -17.53
C VAL A 463 8.18 33.64 -18.22
N ALA A 464 9.29 33.00 -17.82
CA ALA A 464 10.56 33.22 -18.49
C ALA A 464 10.54 32.84 -19.98
N THR A 465 9.75 31.84 -20.35
CA THR A 465 9.57 31.44 -21.76
C THR A 465 8.65 32.40 -22.51
N MET A 466 7.62 32.93 -21.84
CA MET A 466 6.64 33.84 -22.44
C MET A 466 7.19 35.24 -22.74
N VAL A 467 8.18 35.71 -21.96
CA VAL A 467 8.82 37.03 -22.18
C VAL A 467 9.51 37.12 -23.54
N ASP A 468 10.00 35.99 -24.08
CA ASP A 468 10.67 35.92 -25.38
C ASP A 468 9.71 35.70 -26.57
N LEU A 469 8.38 35.67 -26.34
CA LEU A 469 7.39 35.47 -27.42
C LEU A 469 7.04 36.79 -28.11
N SER A 470 6.70 36.72 -29.41
CA SER A 470 6.04 37.82 -30.12
C SER A 470 4.70 38.19 -29.50
N GLU A 471 4.24 39.43 -29.70
CA GLU A 471 2.97 39.91 -29.10
C GLU A 471 1.77 39.01 -29.47
N GLU A 472 1.69 38.57 -30.72
CA GLU A 472 0.63 37.68 -31.19
C GLU A 472 0.65 36.33 -30.46
N ASN A 473 1.83 35.67 -30.42
CA ASN A 473 1.98 34.38 -29.74
C ASN A 473 1.86 34.50 -28.22
N LEU A 474 2.20 35.65 -27.64
CA LEU A 474 2.00 35.93 -26.22
C LEU A 474 0.50 35.98 -25.87
N VAL A 475 -0.31 36.65 -26.70
CA VAL A 475 -1.77 36.71 -26.53
C VAL A 475 -2.39 35.32 -26.67
N VAL A 476 -2.04 34.59 -27.73
CA VAL A 476 -2.54 33.22 -27.94
C VAL A 476 -2.15 32.31 -26.78
N SER A 477 -0.89 32.33 -26.38
CA SER A 477 -0.39 31.51 -25.27
C SER A 477 -1.13 31.84 -23.98
N SER A 478 -1.35 33.12 -23.69
CA SER A 478 -2.10 33.56 -22.49
C SER A 478 -3.54 33.04 -22.49
N ILE A 479 -4.21 33.04 -23.64
CA ILE A 479 -5.58 32.49 -23.79
C ILE A 479 -5.57 30.97 -23.56
N LEU A 480 -4.67 30.24 -24.20
CA LEU A 480 -4.56 28.78 -24.06
C LEU A 480 -4.28 28.37 -22.62
N LEU A 481 -3.36 29.08 -21.96
CA LEU A 481 -3.04 28.87 -20.55
C LEU A 481 -4.25 29.18 -19.65
N ALA A 482 -5.00 30.25 -19.91
CA ALA A 482 -6.19 30.60 -19.13
C ALA A 482 -7.31 29.55 -19.28
N ILE A 483 -7.54 29.06 -20.49
CA ILE A 483 -8.52 27.99 -20.75
C ILE A 483 -8.09 26.71 -20.05
N GLY A 484 -6.83 26.30 -20.24
CA GLY A 484 -6.28 25.10 -19.62
C GLY A 484 -6.27 25.18 -18.10
N ALA A 485 -5.95 26.35 -17.53
CA ALA A 485 -6.03 26.62 -16.10
C ALA A 485 -7.46 26.44 -15.57
N THR A 486 -8.43 27.06 -16.24
CA THR A 486 -9.85 26.96 -15.85
C THR A 486 -10.33 25.52 -15.89
N ALA A 487 -10.03 24.79 -16.97
CA ALA A 487 -10.40 23.39 -17.11
C ALA A 487 -9.69 22.50 -16.07
N GLY A 488 -8.37 22.64 -15.91
CA GLY A 488 -7.56 21.87 -14.96
C GLY A 488 -7.98 22.09 -13.52
N THR A 489 -8.15 23.34 -13.09
CA THR A 489 -8.64 23.66 -11.74
C THR A 489 -10.05 23.12 -11.51
N THR A 490 -10.96 23.25 -12.48
CA THR A 490 -12.33 22.72 -12.35
C THR A 490 -12.34 21.20 -12.21
N LEU A 491 -11.56 20.50 -13.03
CA LEU A 491 -11.42 19.05 -12.95
C LEU A 491 -10.80 18.64 -11.63
N GLY A 492 -9.68 19.26 -11.23
CA GLY A 492 -8.98 18.98 -9.98
C GLY A 492 -9.84 19.21 -8.73
N MET A 493 -10.77 20.17 -8.75
CA MET A 493 -11.73 20.39 -7.66
C MET A 493 -12.85 19.34 -7.64
N LYS A 494 -13.28 18.84 -8.80
CA LYS A 494 -14.36 17.83 -8.92
C LYS A 494 -13.93 16.41 -8.55
N VAL A 495 -12.62 16.13 -8.49
CA VAL A 495 -12.12 14.82 -8.05
C VAL A 495 -12.53 14.54 -6.60
N SER A 496 -13.16 13.39 -6.37
CA SER A 496 -13.53 12.91 -5.03
C SER A 496 -12.29 12.56 -4.20
N PRO A 497 -12.27 12.82 -2.87
CA PRO A 497 -11.17 12.43 -1.98
C PRO A 497 -10.74 10.96 -2.08
N ILE A 498 -11.69 10.07 -2.42
CA ILE A 498 -11.47 8.62 -2.58
C ILE A 498 -10.80 8.31 -3.93
N ALA A 499 -10.99 9.17 -4.94
CA ALA A 499 -10.42 9.03 -6.28
C ALA A 499 -9.11 9.78 -6.46
N LEU A 500 -8.72 10.69 -5.54
CA LEU A 500 -7.47 11.46 -5.58
C LEU A 500 -6.20 10.61 -5.82
N PRO A 501 -6.08 9.36 -5.31
CA PRO A 501 -4.93 8.52 -5.62
C PRO A 501 -4.90 7.94 -7.05
N GLN A 502 -6.01 8.01 -7.80
CA GLN A 502 -6.21 7.39 -9.11
C GLN A 502 -6.31 8.39 -10.28
N THR A 503 -6.38 9.68 -9.98
CA THR A 503 -6.47 10.82 -10.92
C THR A 503 -5.17 11.59 -10.93
#